data_AF-A0A7C9P9N6-F1
#
_entry.id   AF-A0A7C9P9N6-F1
#
_cell.length_a   1.000
_cell.length_b   1.000
_cell.length_c   1.000
_cell.angle_alpha   90.00
_cell.angle_beta   90.00
_cell.angle_gamma   90.00
#
_symmetry.space_group_name_H-M   'P 1'
#
loop_
_entity.id
_entity.type
_entity.pdbx_description
1 polymer ?
#
loop_
_entity_poly.entity_id
_entity_poly.type
_entity_poly.pdbx_seq_one_letter_code
_entity_poly.pdbx_strand_id
1 'polypeptide(L)'
;MQTPAQARHALRVAGITVPLIHPLFTASGGCLDPCASGFMVVHTGGGCMALRRDSDDFYMMITSEDGSDVPDIQELENSLIGVYRVLDGEEIACVTALAWKEVISLEADPSRIVA
;
A
#
# COMPACT_ATOMS: atom_id res chain seq x y z
N MET A 1 -13.68 1.89 2.21
CA MET A 1 -12.32 2.35 1.89
C MET A 1 -12.01 3.60 2.67
N GLN A 2 -10.82 3.72 3.24
CA GLN A 2 -10.43 4.87 4.07
C GLN A 2 -10.08 6.09 3.19
N THR A 3 -10.06 7.29 3.78
CA THR A 3 -9.40 8.45 3.16
C THR A 3 -7.88 8.40 3.39
N PRO A 4 -7.05 9.08 2.57
CA PRO A 4 -5.61 9.16 2.79
C PRO A 4 -5.24 9.64 4.21
N ALA A 5 -5.97 10.61 4.76
CA ALA A 5 -5.73 11.13 6.10
C ALA A 5 -6.02 10.10 7.20
N GLN A 6 -7.08 9.29 7.04
CA GLN A 6 -7.42 8.21 7.98
C GLN A 6 -6.37 7.09 7.93
N ALA A 7 -6.01 6.64 6.73
CA ALA A 7 -4.97 5.63 6.53
C ALA A 7 -3.64 6.06 7.16
N ARG A 8 -3.21 7.30 6.90
CA ARG A 8 -2.01 7.87 7.51
C ARG A 8 -2.09 7.88 9.04
N HIS A 9 -3.20 8.35 9.60
CA HIS A 9 -3.38 8.39 11.04
C HIS A 9 -3.27 6.99 11.66
N ALA A 10 -3.90 5.99 11.04
CA ALA A 10 -3.86 4.61 11.49
C ALA A 10 -2.44 4.02 11.46
N LEU A 11 -1.70 4.22 10.37
CA LEU A 11 -0.29 3.80 10.25
C LEU A 11 0.57 4.41 11.37
N ARG A 12 0.41 5.71 11.64
CA ARG A 12 1.14 6.41 12.70
C ARG A 12 0.80 5.89 14.09
N VAL A 13 -0.49 5.68 14.39
CA VAL A 13 -0.94 5.12 15.68
C VAL A 13 -0.43 3.69 15.87
N ALA A 14 -0.35 2.91 14.79
CA ALA A 14 0.19 1.57 14.79
C ALA A 14 1.73 1.52 14.86
N GLY A 15 2.42 2.67 14.80
CA GLY A 15 3.88 2.73 14.79
C GLY A 15 4.52 2.20 13.50
N ILE A 16 3.75 2.07 12.42
CA ILE A 16 4.21 1.52 11.14
C ILE A 16 4.79 2.65 10.28
N THR A 17 6.06 2.52 9.91
CA THR A 17 6.70 3.38 8.90
C THR A 17 6.69 2.70 7.55
N VAL A 18 5.96 3.27 6.60
CA VAL A 18 5.89 2.76 5.22
C VAL A 18 6.94 3.43 4.32
N PRO A 19 7.41 2.76 3.25
CA PRO A 19 8.31 3.38 2.28
C PRO A 19 7.68 4.61 1.61
N LEU A 20 8.48 5.67 1.39
CA LEU A 20 8.05 6.88 0.67
C LEU A 20 8.03 6.70 -0.86
N ILE A 21 8.39 5.51 -1.35
CA ILE A 21 8.34 5.16 -2.78
C ILE A 21 7.00 4.47 -3.04
N HIS A 22 6.26 4.97 -4.02
CA HIS A 22 5.00 4.37 -4.42
C HIS A 22 5.25 2.99 -5.05
N PRO A 23 4.52 1.93 -4.66
CA PRO A 23 4.80 0.58 -5.15
C PRO A 23 4.46 0.36 -6.63
N LEU A 24 3.48 1.11 -7.16
CA LEU A 24 3.02 0.98 -8.56
C LEU A 24 3.48 2.10 -9.51
N PHE A 25 3.98 3.23 -8.99
CA PHE A 25 4.18 4.43 -9.79
C PHE A 25 5.53 5.09 -9.52
N THR A 26 6.16 5.63 -10.55
CA THR A 26 7.33 6.50 -10.41
C THR A 26 6.89 7.90 -9.98
N ALA A 27 7.83 8.70 -9.47
CA ALA A 27 7.58 10.11 -9.17
C ALA A 27 7.15 10.93 -10.39
N SER A 28 7.50 10.50 -11.61
CA SER A 28 7.11 11.13 -12.87
C SER A 28 5.76 10.64 -13.41
N GLY A 29 5.07 9.75 -12.69
CA GLY A 29 3.78 9.18 -13.11
C GLY A 29 3.87 7.99 -14.08
N GLY A 30 5.05 7.41 -14.28
CA GLY A 30 5.19 6.15 -15.00
C GLY A 30 4.80 4.95 -14.12
N CYS A 31 4.54 3.80 -14.72
CA CYS A 31 4.28 2.57 -13.96
C CYS A 31 5.59 1.89 -13.55
N LEU A 32 5.63 1.36 -12.33
CA LEU A 32 6.69 0.48 -11.85
C LEU A 32 6.23 -0.98 -11.93
N ASP A 33 7.17 -1.88 -12.22
CA ASP A 33 6.95 -3.30 -11.98
C ASP A 33 7.08 -3.58 -10.47
N PRO A 34 6.00 -3.98 -9.77
CA PRO A 34 6.06 -4.23 -8.35
C PRO A 34 6.99 -5.40 -8.01
N CYS A 35 7.11 -6.39 -8.90
CA CYS A 35 8.00 -7.55 -8.69
C CYS A 35 9.47 -7.12 -8.63
N ALA A 36 9.87 -6.15 -9.46
CA ALA A 36 11.19 -5.55 -9.41
C ALA A 36 11.47 -4.79 -8.09
N SER A 37 10.42 -4.44 -7.33
CA SER A 37 10.50 -3.77 -6.03
C SER A 37 10.27 -4.70 -4.82
N GLY A 38 10.31 -6.01 -5.06
CA GLY A 38 10.25 -7.05 -4.03
C GLY A 38 8.83 -7.52 -3.67
N PHE A 39 7.81 -7.18 -4.47
CA PHE A 39 6.51 -7.83 -4.35
C PHE A 39 6.52 -9.22 -4.98
N MET A 40 5.74 -10.12 -4.41
CA MET A 40 5.52 -11.47 -4.94
C MET A 40 4.04 -11.78 -5.00
N VAL A 41 3.61 -12.56 -6.00
CA VAL A 41 2.22 -13.02 -6.08
C VAL A 41 1.98 -14.08 -5.01
N VAL A 42 0.92 -13.90 -4.22
CA VAL A 42 0.52 -14.81 -3.16
C VAL A 42 -0.97 -15.13 -3.23
N HIS A 43 -1.35 -16.32 -2.78
CA HIS A 43 -2.74 -16.69 -2.56
C HIS A 43 -3.27 -16.06 -1.26
N THR A 44 -4.42 -15.39 -1.35
CA THR A 44 -5.11 -14.81 -0.18
C THR A 44 -6.26 -15.69 0.33
N GLY A 45 -6.57 -16.78 -0.38
CA GLY A 45 -7.63 -17.74 -0.06
C GLY A 45 -8.79 -17.67 -1.05
N GLY A 46 -9.61 -18.73 -1.12
CA GLY A 46 -10.81 -18.75 -2.00
C GLY A 46 -10.52 -18.62 -3.50
N GLY A 47 -9.28 -18.85 -3.94
CA GLY A 47 -8.84 -18.66 -5.33
C GLY A 47 -8.33 -17.24 -5.64
N CYS A 48 -8.36 -16.33 -4.67
CA CYS A 48 -7.90 -14.95 -4.84
C CYS A 48 -6.37 -14.84 -4.77
N MET A 49 -5.84 -13.82 -5.45
CA MET A 49 -4.41 -13.51 -5.51
C MET A 49 -4.15 -12.06 -5.10
N ALA A 50 -2.95 -11.79 -4.61
CA ALA A 50 -2.47 -10.44 -4.36
C ALA A 50 -0.97 -10.35 -4.62
N LEU A 51 -0.48 -9.15 -4.91
CA LEU A 51 0.94 -8.85 -4.80
C LEU A 51 1.24 -8.52 -3.34
N ARG A 52 2.11 -9.28 -2.68
CA ARG A 52 2.50 -9.08 -1.29
C ARG A 52 3.97 -8.70 -1.19
N ARG A 53 4.29 -7.78 -0.30
CA ARG A 53 5.65 -7.50 0.14
C ARG A 53 5.70 -7.45 1.65
N ASP A 54 6.53 -8.31 2.23
CA ASP A 54 6.75 -8.38 3.67
C ASP A 54 7.80 -7.37 4.15
N SER A 55 7.63 -6.93 5.39
CA SER A 55 8.55 -6.16 6.20
C SER A 55 8.55 -6.76 7.62
N ASP A 56 9.39 -6.26 8.52
CA ASP A 56 9.52 -6.85 9.86
C ASP A 56 8.19 -6.80 10.66
N ASP A 57 7.54 -5.63 10.71
CA ASP A 57 6.34 -5.42 11.55
C ASP A 57 5.01 -5.47 10.78
N PHE A 58 5.06 -5.37 9.45
CA PHE A 58 3.90 -5.29 8.59
C PHE A 58 4.14 -5.93 7.23
N TYR A 59 3.08 -6.21 6.49
CA TYR A 59 3.15 -6.54 5.08
C TYR A 59 2.20 -5.66 4.28
N MET A 60 2.58 -5.37 3.04
CA MET A 60 1.76 -4.69 2.07
C MET A 60 1.11 -5.72 1.15
N MET A 61 -0.16 -5.51 0.81
CA MET A 61 -0.84 -6.23 -0.26
C MET A 61 -1.38 -5.25 -1.30
N ILE A 62 -1.28 -5.64 -2.57
CA ILE A 62 -1.86 -4.91 -3.69
C ILE A 62 -2.78 -5.86 -4.47
N THR A 63 -4.00 -5.41 -4.68
CA THR A 63 -5.04 -6.16 -5.40
C THR A 63 -5.74 -5.27 -6.42
N SER A 64 -6.51 -5.88 -7.31
CA SER A 64 -7.56 -5.22 -8.09
C SER A 64 -8.51 -4.41 -7.20
N GLU A 65 -9.31 -3.53 -7.83
CA GLU A 65 -10.24 -2.63 -7.13
C GLU A 65 -11.29 -3.36 -6.28
N ASP A 66 -11.62 -4.60 -6.63
CA ASP A 66 -12.57 -5.45 -5.92
C ASP A 66 -11.90 -6.33 -4.84
N GLY A 67 -10.57 -6.29 -4.73
CA GLY A 67 -9.81 -7.04 -3.74
C GLY A 67 -9.56 -8.51 -4.07
N SER A 68 -9.94 -8.99 -5.27
CA SER A 68 -9.99 -10.42 -5.57
C SER A 68 -8.75 -10.98 -6.28
N ASP A 69 -8.01 -10.16 -7.02
CA ASP A 69 -6.90 -10.62 -7.85
C ASP A 69 -5.73 -9.62 -7.87
N VAL A 70 -4.66 -9.95 -8.59
CA VAL A 70 -3.59 -9.03 -8.90
C VAL A 70 -4.08 -7.90 -9.82
N PRO A 71 -3.57 -6.66 -9.66
CA PRO A 71 -3.92 -5.53 -10.52
C PRO A 71 -3.73 -5.77 -12.03
N ASP A 72 -4.66 -5.29 -12.85
CA ASP A 72 -4.43 -5.07 -14.28
C ASP A 72 -3.59 -3.80 -14.47
N ILE A 73 -2.62 -3.85 -15.40
CA ILE A 73 -1.77 -2.72 -15.76
C ILE A 73 -2.58 -1.49 -16.25
N GLN A 74 -3.78 -1.70 -16.78
CA GLN A 74 -4.64 -0.61 -17.28
C GLN A 74 -5.39 0.12 -16.17
N GLU A 75 -5.53 -0.50 -14.98
CA GLU A 75 -6.38 -0.02 -13.88
C GLU A 75 -5.59 0.11 -12.56
N LEU A 76 -4.26 0.26 -12.66
CA LEU A 76 -3.37 0.36 -11.50
C LEU A 76 -3.77 1.47 -10.52
N GLU A 77 -4.38 2.56 -10.99
CA GLU A 77 -4.78 3.68 -10.13
C GLU A 77 -5.93 3.34 -9.18
N ASN A 78 -6.81 2.42 -9.59
CA ASN A 78 -7.97 1.96 -8.81
C ASN A 78 -7.63 0.73 -7.93
N SER A 79 -6.46 0.13 -8.15
CA SER A 79 -5.96 -0.98 -7.35
C SER A 79 -5.90 -0.61 -5.88
N LEU A 80 -6.16 -1.57 -5.00
CA LEU A 80 -6.13 -1.35 -3.57
C LEU A 80 -4.71 -1.58 -3.05
N ILE A 81 -4.25 -0.73 -2.14
CA ILE A 81 -3.05 -0.92 -1.35
C ILE A 81 -3.47 -1.07 0.10
N GLY A 82 -3.29 -2.27 0.64
CA GLY A 82 -3.52 -2.62 2.03
C GLY A 82 -2.22 -2.76 2.81
N VAL A 83 -2.23 -2.31 4.06
CA VAL A 83 -1.15 -2.53 5.04
C VAL A 83 -1.70 -3.31 6.21
N TYR A 84 -1.05 -4.41 6.54
CA TYR A 84 -1.49 -5.34 7.55
C TYR A 84 -0.38 -5.58 8.58
N ARG A 85 -0.73 -5.67 9.85
CA ARG A 85 0.23 -6.01 10.91
C ARG A 85 0.56 -7.50 10.83
N VAL A 86 1.85 -7.85 10.91
CA VAL A 86 2.30 -9.26 10.82
C VAL A 86 1.79 -10.10 12.00
N LEU A 87 1.71 -9.50 13.20
CA LEU A 87 1.42 -10.21 14.45
C LEU A 87 0.04 -10.90 14.44
N ASP A 88 -0.98 -10.23 13.92
CA ASP A 88 -2.39 -10.62 14.03
C ASP A 88 -3.13 -10.58 12.68
N GLY A 89 -2.49 -10.09 11.61
CA GLY A 89 -3.11 -9.92 10.31
C GLY A 89 -4.14 -8.78 10.25
N GLU A 90 -4.16 -7.90 11.25
CA GLU A 90 -5.10 -6.77 11.29
C GLU A 90 -4.80 -5.79 10.14
N GLU A 91 -5.83 -5.43 9.37
CA GLU A 91 -5.75 -4.34 8.40
C GLU A 91 -5.61 -3.00 9.11
N ILE A 92 -4.47 -2.35 8.91
CA ILE A 92 -4.18 -1.03 9.49
C ILE A 92 -4.64 0.07 8.54
N ALA A 93 -4.39 -0.11 7.24
CA ALA A 93 -4.78 0.83 6.22
C ALA A 93 -5.21 0.13 4.92
N CYS A 94 -6.20 0.70 4.23
CA CYS A 94 -6.60 0.28 2.89
C CYS A 94 -7.19 1.44 2.08
N VAL A 95 -6.51 1.79 0.99
CA VAL A 95 -6.86 2.90 0.09
C VAL A 95 -6.55 2.52 -1.36
N THR A 96 -7.05 3.29 -2.34
CA THR A 96 -6.61 3.12 -3.74
C THR A 96 -5.14 3.50 -3.91
N ALA A 97 -4.51 2.99 -4.96
CA ALA A 97 -3.18 3.37 -5.36
C ALA A 97 -3.07 4.88 -5.63
N LEU A 98 -4.09 5.49 -6.24
CA LEU A 98 -4.10 6.93 -6.42
C LEU A 98 -4.07 7.67 -5.06
N ALA A 99 -4.90 7.25 -4.11
CA ALA A 99 -4.96 7.82 -2.77
C ALA A 99 -3.68 7.58 -1.96
N TRP A 100 -2.95 6.49 -2.20
CA TRP A 100 -1.68 6.18 -1.54
C TRP A 100 -0.60 7.23 -1.82
N LYS A 101 -0.63 7.90 -2.99
CA LYS A 101 0.28 9.02 -3.30
C LYS A 101 0.18 10.13 -2.24
N GLU A 102 -1.02 10.42 -1.74
CA GLU A 102 -1.23 11.42 -0.69
C GLU A 102 -0.76 10.92 0.68
N VAL A 103 -0.94 9.63 0.98
CA VAL A 103 -0.46 9.01 2.22
C VAL A 103 1.05 9.20 2.37
N ILE A 104 1.82 8.90 1.32
CA ILE A 104 3.29 9.00 1.35
C ILE A 104 3.82 10.43 1.13
N SER A 105 3.13 11.29 0.37
CA SER A 105 3.55 12.68 0.17
C SER A 105 3.46 13.50 1.46
N LEU A 106 2.46 13.20 2.27
CA LEU A 106 2.24 13.84 3.56
C LEU A 106 3.28 13.43 4.63
N GLU A 107 3.92 12.27 4.46
CA GLU A 107 5.06 11.79 5.27
C GLU A 107 6.39 12.44 4.84
N ALA A 108 6.53 12.80 3.56
CA ALA A 108 7.75 13.40 3.02
C ALA A 108 7.94 14.89 3.40
N ASP A 109 6.97 15.53 4.06
CA ASP A 109 7.06 16.93 4.50
C ASP A 109 7.93 17.04 5.78
N PRO A 110 9.19 17.52 5.67
CA PRO A 110 10.10 17.61 6.82
C PRO A 110 9.67 18.70 7.81
N SER A 111 8.78 19.61 7.41
CA SER A 111 8.33 20.72 8.27
C SER A 111 7.40 20.28 9.40
N ARG A 112 6.96 19.01 9.40
CA ARG A 112 6.08 18.42 10.44
C ARG A 112 6.79 17.46 11.40
N ILE A 113 8.10 17.26 11.28
CA ILE A 113 8.89 16.40 12.21
C ILE A 113 9.20 17.13 13.53
N VAL A 114 8.81 18.40 13.68
CA VAL A 114 9.00 19.15 14.94
C VAL A 114 7.70 19.80 15.40
N ALA A 115 7.01 19.14 16.34
CA ALA A 115 6.17 19.73 17.38
C ALA A 115 5.83 18.67 18.44
#